data_AF-A0A3E4WUR0-F1
#
_entry.id   AF-A0A3E4WUR0-F1
#
_cell.length_a   1.000
_cell.length_b   1.000
_cell.length_c   1.000
_cell.angle_alpha   90.00
_cell.angle_beta   90.00
_cell.angle_gamma   90.00
#
_symmetry.space_group_name_H-M   'P 1'
#
loop_
_entity.id
_entity.type
_entity.pdbx_description
1 polymer ?
#
loop_
_entity_poly.entity_id
_entity_poly.type
_entity_poly.pdbx_seq_one_letter_code
_entity_poly.pdbx_strand_id
1 'polypeptide(L)'
;MNRKTYYLIADIIQKNRTWIKVIGTEKLVEMRILQDGMLKPLLFKAITLKSYREHYCFKRSCTWNINEYDLNMGLLALCKKDPSASERIKHDALTLRDVEYIIEKASFGIIKLELDDYEY
;
A
#
# COMPACT_ATOMS: atom_id res chain seq x y z
N MET A 1 11.07 1.55 4.54
CA MET A 1 10.94 1.70 3.08
C MET A 1 11.57 3.03 2.66
N ASN A 2 11.89 3.27 1.39
CA ASN A 2 12.30 4.60 0.93
C ASN A 2 11.10 5.56 1.01
N ARG A 3 11.30 6.75 1.60
CA ARG A 3 10.27 7.79 1.74
C ARG A 3 9.63 8.16 0.41
N LYS A 4 10.39 8.29 -0.68
CA LYS A 4 9.86 8.62 -2.02
C LYS A 4 8.89 7.55 -2.50
N THR A 5 9.28 6.28 -2.43
CA THR A 5 8.45 5.15 -2.83
C THR A 5 7.13 5.09 -2.05
N TYR A 6 7.16 5.37 -0.74
CA TYR A 6 5.95 5.44 0.10
C TYR A 6 4.93 6.44 -0.45
N TYR A 7 5.37 7.67 -0.74
CA TYR A 7 4.48 8.71 -1.26
C TYR A 7 4.10 8.46 -2.72
N LEU A 8 4.98 7.87 -3.53
CA LEU A 8 4.66 7.46 -4.90
C LEU A 8 3.51 6.43 -4.92
N ILE A 9 3.54 5.43 -4.04
CA ILE A 9 2.44 4.46 -3.88
C ILE A 9 1.13 5.20 -3.57
N ALA A 10 1.14 6.11 -2.59
CA ALA A 10 -0.05 6.88 -2.23
C ALA A 10 -0.59 7.73 -3.40
N ASP A 11 0.31 8.38 -4.14
CA ASP A 11 -0.04 9.21 -5.30
C ASP A 11 -0.64 8.39 -6.45
N ILE A 12 -0.05 7.24 -6.78
CA ILE A 12 -0.57 6.33 -7.79
C ILE A 12 -1.97 5.84 -7.42
N ILE A 13 -2.20 5.44 -6.17
CA ILE A 13 -3.54 5.04 -5.69
C ILE A 13 -4.51 6.21 -5.84
N GLN A 14 -4.12 7.40 -5.37
CA GLN A 14 -5.00 8.55 -5.37
C GLN A 14 -5.36 8.98 -6.80
N LYS A 15 -4.43 8.96 -7.75
CA LYS A 15 -4.68 9.34 -9.14
C LYS A 15 -5.57 8.34 -9.88
N ASN A 16 -5.32 7.04 -9.67
CA ASN A 16 -5.92 5.95 -10.45
C ASN A 16 -7.03 5.18 -9.69
N ARG A 17 -7.59 5.82 -8.66
CA ARG A 17 -8.62 5.24 -7.78
C ARG A 17 -9.90 4.90 -8.53
N THR A 18 -10.42 3.70 -8.30
CA THR A 18 -11.75 3.27 -8.79
C THR A 18 -12.80 3.23 -7.69
N TRP A 19 -12.47 2.76 -6.48
CA TRP A 19 -13.41 2.68 -5.36
C TRP A 19 -12.81 3.01 -3.99
N ILE A 20 -11.48 2.96 -3.85
CA ILE A 20 -10.72 3.35 -2.65
C ILE A 20 -9.92 4.63 -2.95
N LYS A 21 -9.95 5.60 -2.04
CA LYS A 21 -9.10 6.80 -2.09
C LYS A 21 -8.12 6.86 -0.93
N VAL A 22 -7.04 7.62 -1.09
CA VAL A 22 -6.14 7.97 0.02
C VAL A 22 -6.74 9.15 0.78
N ILE A 23 -6.80 9.06 2.11
CA ILE A 23 -7.28 10.14 2.98
C ILE A 23 -6.23 10.63 3.99
N GLY A 24 -5.06 10.01 4.02
CA GLY A 24 -3.95 10.43 4.87
C GLY A 24 -2.71 9.55 4.72
N THR A 25 -1.55 10.10 5.06
CA THR A 25 -0.24 9.43 4.96
C THR A 25 0.62 9.56 6.21
N GLU A 26 0.17 10.35 7.20
CA GLU A 26 0.97 10.74 8.37
C GLU A 26 0.55 10.03 9.66
N LYS A 27 -0.54 9.25 9.63
CA LYS A 27 -1.01 8.51 10.81
C LYS A 27 0.05 7.49 11.23
N LEU A 28 0.39 7.47 12.51
CA LEU A 28 1.22 6.44 13.10
C LEU A 28 0.35 5.27 13.59
N VAL A 29 0.78 4.05 13.28
CA VAL A 29 0.17 2.79 13.69
C VAL A 29 1.20 2.01 14.49
N GLU A 30 0.84 1.59 15.69
CA GLU A 30 1.66 0.70 16.50
C GLU A 30 1.54 -0.73 15.99
N MET A 31 2.68 -1.39 15.79
CA MET A 31 2.78 -2.82 15.55
C MET A 31 3.72 -3.44 16.56
N ARG A 32 3.48 -4.71 16.88
CA ARG A 32 4.40 -5.50 17.70
C ARG A 32 5.19 -6.43 16.80
N ILE A 33 6.50 -6.22 16.76
CA ILE A 33 7.42 -7.03 15.93
C ILE A 33 8.29 -7.88 16.84
N LEU A 34 8.48 -9.15 16.46
CA LEU A 34 9.40 -10.05 17.15
C LEU A 34 10.84 -9.65 16.82
N GLN A 35 11.57 -9.17 17.83
CA GLN A 35 12.99 -8.85 17.76
C GLN A 35 13.69 -9.45 18.98
N ASP A 36 14.77 -10.21 18.74
CA ASP A 36 15.57 -10.85 19.80
C ASP A 36 14.74 -11.73 20.75
N GLY A 37 13.71 -12.41 20.23
CA GLY A 37 12.81 -13.26 21.01
C GLY A 37 11.74 -12.50 21.83
N MET A 38 11.67 -11.17 21.72
CA MET A 38 10.66 -10.33 22.40
C MET A 38 9.80 -9.56 21.41
N LEU A 39 8.50 -9.43 21.70
CA LEU A 39 7.60 -8.54 20.96
C LEU A 39 7.84 -7.09 21.40
N LYS A 40 8.45 -6.29 20.54
CA LYS A 40 8.69 -4.87 20.78
C LYS A 40 7.64 -4.02 20.05
N PRO A 41 7.01 -3.02 20.71
CA PRO A 41 6.12 -2.09 20.04
C PRO A 41 6.94 -1.11 19.20
N LEU A 42 6.54 -0.92 17.95
CA LEU A 42 7.15 0.01 17.01
C LEU A 42 6.05 0.81 16.30
N LEU A 43 6.30 2.08 16.06
CA LEU A 43 5.39 2.98 15.36
C LEU A 43 5.79 3.10 13.89
N PHE A 44 4.84 2.86 12.99
CA PHE A 44 5.02 3.01 11.55
C PHE A 44 4.03 4.03 11.01
N LYS A 45 4.46 4.82 10.02
CA LYS A 45 3.50 5.61 9.22
C LYS A 45 2.57 4.66 8.46
N ALA A 46 1.37 5.12 8.18
CA ALA A 46 0.41 4.38 7.38
C ALA A 46 -0.28 5.23 6.33
N ILE A 47 -0.49 4.63 5.15
CA ILE A 47 -1.40 5.14 4.15
C ILE A 47 -2.82 4.78 4.62
N THR A 48 -3.60 5.80 4.95
CA THR A 48 -5.00 5.64 5.31
C THR A 48 -5.84 5.63 4.04
N LEU A 49 -6.45 4.48 3.78
CA LEU A 49 -7.33 4.22 2.65
C LEU A 49 -8.79 4.31 3.08
N LYS A 50 -9.67 4.83 2.22
CA LYS A 50 -11.11 4.87 2.48
C LYS A 50 -11.92 4.53 1.24
N SER A 51 -12.89 3.63 1.37
CA SER A 51 -13.86 3.38 0.30
C SER A 51 -14.77 4.59 0.13
N TYR A 52 -14.94 5.08 -1.10
CA TYR A 52 -15.84 6.20 -1.40
C TYR A 52 -17.14 5.78 -2.10
N ARG A 53 -17.21 4.53 -2.56
CA ARG A 53 -18.42 3.84 -3.03
C ARG A 53 -18.45 2.42 -2.46
N GLU A 54 -19.60 1.76 -2.57
CA GLU A 54 -19.74 0.34 -2.23
C GLU A 54 -19.03 -0.52 -3.28
N HIS A 55 -18.40 -1.60 -2.84
CA HIS A 55 -17.72 -2.56 -3.71
C HIS A 55 -17.60 -3.91 -3.03
N TYR A 56 -18.05 -4.98 -3.68
CA TYR A 56 -18.22 -6.31 -3.07
C TYR A 56 -18.96 -6.26 -1.72
N CYS A 57 -18.34 -6.73 -0.63
CA CYS A 57 -18.88 -6.71 0.73
C CYS A 57 -18.53 -5.41 1.50
N PHE A 58 -17.77 -4.50 0.91
CA PHE A 58 -17.34 -3.28 1.58
C PHE A 58 -18.35 -2.15 1.37
N LYS A 59 -18.86 -1.64 2.49
CA LYS A 59 -19.73 -0.47 2.51
C LYS A 59 -18.93 0.79 2.18
N ARG A 60 -19.65 1.84 1.79
CA ARG A 60 -19.07 3.18 1.67
C ARG A 60 -18.50 3.62 3.02
N SER A 61 -17.34 4.29 3.01
CA SER A 61 -16.63 4.82 4.18
C SER A 61 -15.88 3.82 5.07
N CYS A 62 -15.72 2.56 4.65
CA CYS A 62 -14.75 1.65 5.28
C CYS A 62 -13.34 2.25 5.20
N THR A 63 -12.58 2.16 6.28
CA THR A 63 -11.25 2.78 6.40
C THR A 63 -10.22 1.73 6.80
N TRP A 64 -9.08 1.73 6.11
CA TRP A 64 -7.95 0.84 6.38
C TRP A 64 -6.67 1.65 6.56
N ASN A 65 -5.74 1.15 7.37
CA ASN A 65 -4.42 1.74 7.53
C ASN A 65 -3.40 0.70 7.09
N ILE A 66 -2.73 0.95 5.96
CA ILE A 66 -1.66 0.09 5.46
C ILE A 66 -0.34 0.71 5.91
N ASN A 67 0.30 0.07 6.89
CA ASN A 67 1.50 0.59 7.52
C ASN A 67 2.75 0.40 6.62
N GLU A 68 3.78 1.19 6.90
CA GLU A 68 5.02 1.21 6.13
C GLU A 68 5.75 -0.15 6.15
N TYR A 69 5.64 -0.90 7.24
CA TYR A 69 6.28 -2.20 7.37
C TYR A 69 5.66 -3.21 6.39
N ASP A 70 4.34 -3.33 6.38
CA ASP A 70 3.62 -4.24 5.48
C ASP A 70 3.74 -3.81 4.01
N LEU A 71 3.77 -2.50 3.73
CA LEU A 71 4.10 -1.98 2.39
C LEU A 71 5.49 -2.42 1.94
N ASN A 72 6.48 -2.36 2.83
CA ASN A 72 7.84 -2.81 2.55
C ASN A 72 7.88 -4.34 2.30
N MET A 73 7.10 -5.12 3.03
CA MET A 73 6.95 -6.56 2.78
C MET A 73 6.31 -6.82 1.41
N GLY A 74 5.32 -6.01 1.01
CA GLY A 74 4.73 -6.03 -0.32
C GLY A 74 5.76 -5.73 -1.43
N LEU A 75 6.62 -4.72 -1.24
CA LEU A 75 7.72 -4.42 -2.17
C LEU A 75 8.71 -5.58 -2.30
N LEU A 76 9.12 -6.18 -1.19
CA LEU A 76 10.02 -7.35 -1.22
C LEU A 76 9.37 -8.54 -1.94
N ALA A 77 8.07 -8.77 -1.71
CA ALA A 77 7.32 -9.80 -2.42
C ALA A 77 7.20 -9.50 -3.92
N LEU A 78 7.08 -8.23 -4.31
CA LEU A 78 7.09 -7.81 -5.72
C LEU A 78 8.45 -8.10 -6.36
N CYS A 79 9.54 -7.64 -5.76
CA CYS A 79 10.90 -7.89 -6.27
C CYS A 79 11.24 -9.39 -6.38
N LYS A 80 10.70 -10.21 -5.47
CA LYS A 80 10.88 -11.67 -5.54
C LYS A 80 10.11 -12.29 -6.71
N LYS A 81 8.92 -11.77 -7.02
CA LYS A 81 8.07 -12.24 -8.11
C LYS A 81 8.58 -11.75 -9.48
N ASP A 82 8.99 -10.49 -9.55
CA ASP A 82 9.52 -9.83 -10.73
C ASP A 82 10.82 -9.08 -10.35
N PRO A 83 12.00 -9.65 -10.65
CA PRO A 83 13.27 -9.01 -10.37
C PRO A 83 13.45 -7.64 -11.02
N SER A 84 12.80 -7.38 -12.16
CA SER A 84 12.87 -6.08 -12.85
C SER A 84 12.14 -4.96 -12.09
N ALA A 85 11.24 -5.32 -11.16
CA ALA A 85 10.57 -4.35 -10.28
C ALA A 85 11.56 -3.59 -9.39
N SER A 86 12.69 -4.21 -9.04
CA SER A 86 13.73 -3.53 -8.27
C SER A 86 14.27 -2.30 -8.99
N GLU A 87 14.42 -2.37 -10.31
CA GLU A 87 14.88 -1.25 -11.13
C GLU A 87 13.79 -0.18 -11.26
N ARG A 88 12.52 -0.59 -11.42
CA ARG A 88 11.38 0.33 -11.40
C ARG A 88 11.29 1.10 -10.08
N ILE A 89 11.53 0.44 -8.94
CA ILE A 89 11.55 1.09 -7.63
C ILE A 89 12.68 2.11 -7.52
N LYS A 90 13.89 1.78 -8.00
CA LYS A 90 15.04 2.71 -7.96
C LYS A 90 14.80 3.97 -8.79
N HIS A 91 14.10 3.83 -9.91
CA HIS A 91 13.81 4.92 -10.84
C HIS A 91 12.46 5.60 -10.61
N ASP A 92 11.80 5.34 -9.46
CA ASP A 92 10.50 5.92 -9.12
C ASP A 92 9.43 5.65 -10.22
N ALA A 93 9.53 4.52 -10.93
CA ALA A 93 8.74 4.15 -12.10
C ALA A 93 7.78 2.97 -11.82
N LEU A 94 7.17 2.95 -10.63
CA LEU A 94 6.18 1.95 -10.26
C LEU A 94 4.95 2.04 -11.17
N THR A 95 4.51 0.89 -11.69
CA THR A 95 3.29 0.78 -12.49
C THR A 95 2.05 0.62 -11.63
N LEU A 96 0.84 0.80 -12.20
CA LEU A 96 -0.42 0.52 -11.50
C LEU A 96 -0.47 -0.92 -10.97
N ARG A 97 0.01 -1.88 -11.78
CA ARG A 97 0.06 -3.31 -11.42
C ARG A 97 1.02 -3.60 -10.27
N ASP A 98 2.14 -2.88 -10.22
CA ASP A 98 3.08 -2.99 -9.10
C ASP A 98 2.40 -2.52 -7.81
N VAL A 99 1.73 -1.36 -7.84
CA VAL A 99 1.03 -0.79 -6.67
C VAL A 99 -0.15 -1.66 -6.23
N GLU A 100 -0.94 -2.16 -7.18
CA GLU A 100 -2.02 -3.13 -6.92
C GLU A 100 -1.49 -4.34 -6.15
N TYR A 101 -0.41 -4.95 -6.65
CA TYR A 101 0.20 -6.12 -6.03
C TYR A 101 0.79 -5.82 -4.65
N ILE A 102 1.46 -4.68 -4.48
CA ILE A 102 2.02 -4.25 -3.19
C ILE A 102 0.89 -4.13 -2.15
N ILE A 103 -0.23 -3.49 -2.49
CA ILE A 103 -1.35 -3.27 -1.55
C ILE A 103 -2.10 -4.57 -1.28
N GLU A 104 -2.29 -5.43 -2.28
CA GLU A 104 -2.85 -6.76 -2.08
C GLU A 104 -2.00 -7.56 -1.09
N LYS A 105 -0.66 -7.53 -1.21
CA LYS A 105 0.24 -8.22 -0.26
C LYS A 105 0.26 -7.57 1.12
N ALA A 106 0.36 -6.25 1.18
CA ALA A 106 0.40 -5.52 2.45
C ALA A 106 -0.93 -5.60 3.23
N SER A 107 -2.05 -5.88 2.54
CA SER A 107 -3.36 -6.10 3.15
C SER A 107 -3.69 -7.58 3.37
N PHE A 108 -2.72 -8.49 3.19
CA PHE A 108 -2.93 -9.94 3.30
C PHE A 108 -4.05 -10.48 2.39
N GLY A 109 -4.22 -9.86 1.21
CA GLY A 109 -5.22 -10.22 0.20
C GLY A 109 -6.61 -9.64 0.44
N ILE A 110 -6.81 -8.83 1.49
CA ILE A 110 -8.12 -8.25 1.83
C ILE A 110 -8.50 -7.15 0.84
N ILE A 111 -7.54 -6.36 0.38
CA ILE A 111 -7.78 -5.20 -0.47
C ILE A 111 -7.25 -5.47 -1.88
N LYS A 112 -8.14 -5.34 -2.86
CA LYS A 112 -7.83 -5.17 -4.28
C LYS A 112 -8.30 -3.77 -4.68
N LEU A 113 -7.36 -2.91 -5.03
CA LEU A 113 -7.63 -1.53 -5.38
C LEU A 113 -8.36 -1.43 -6.70
N GLU A 114 -8.10 -2.36 -7.62
CA GLU A 114 -8.59 -2.33 -9.00
C GLU A 114 -8.27 -0.99 -9.64
N LEU A 115 -7.00 -0.57 -9.59
CA LEU A 115 -6.58 0.70 -10.18
C LEU A 115 -6.80 0.70 -11.69
N ASP A 116 -7.22 1.84 -12.23
CA ASP A 116 -7.54 2.02 -13.65
C ASP A 116 -6.87 3.29 -14.19
N ASP A 117 -6.32 3.20 -15.40
CA ASP A 117 -5.80 4.36 -16.14
C ASP A 117 -7.02 5.11 -16.70
N TYR A 118 -7.61 5.99 -15.89
CA TYR A 118 -8.63 6.90 -16.39
C TYR A 118 -7.96 7.95 -17.30
N GLU A 119 -7.76 7.62 -18.58
CA GLU A 119 -7.71 8.60 -19.66
C GLU A 119 -9.14 8.82 -20.18
N TYR A 120 -9.78 9.91 -19.77
CA TYR A 120 -10.96 10.49 -20.44
C TYR A 120 -10.73 11.98 -20.66
#